data_AF-A0A9N9IVB1-F1
#
_entry.id   AF-A0A9N9IVB1-F1
#
_cell.length_a   1.000
_cell.length_b   1.000
_cell.length_c   1.000
_cell.angle_alpha   90.00
_cell.angle_beta   90.00
_cell.angle_gamma   90.00
#
_symmetry.space_group_name_H-M   'P 1'
#
loop_
_entity.id
_entity.type
_entity.pdbx_description
1 polymer ?
#
loop_
_entity_poly.entity_id
_entity_poly.type
_entity_poly.pdbx_seq_one_letter_code
_entity_poly.pdbx_strand_id
1 'polypeptide(L)'
;RLGRKNPEILDILQDDAKDNAEDGKYIAVFVCSEGNVPRRMHPRSSWSRAEEPIEIGDLSREESLNYLIKRGIKIGTAEKLFDLVGGRIVDLKLIADRYLKGIPIEDVEFTILTEVENKFRIAKLLKNGKHYEVGKRIISALQDSGEI
;
A
#
# COMPACT_ATOMS: atom_id res chain seq x y z
N ARG A 1 6.46 0.76 -15.65
CA ARG A 1 5.01 0.61 -15.33
C ARG A 1 4.21 1.04 -16.56
N LEU A 2 3.18 0.28 -16.93
CA LEU A 2 2.45 0.41 -18.20
C LEU A 2 1.89 1.83 -18.41
N GLY A 3 1.14 2.35 -17.44
CA GLY A 3 0.55 3.69 -17.49
C GLY A 3 1.53 4.88 -17.57
N ARG A 4 2.84 4.66 -17.39
CA ARG A 4 3.86 5.70 -17.65
C ARG A 4 4.56 5.55 -19.00
N LYS A 5 4.69 4.31 -19.50
CA LYS A 5 5.42 4.01 -20.73
C LYS A 5 4.56 4.06 -21.97
N ASN A 6 3.29 3.70 -21.82
CA ASN A 6 2.30 3.71 -22.88
C ASN A 6 0.96 3.99 -22.21
N PRO A 7 0.63 5.27 -21.97
CA PRO A 7 -0.60 5.62 -21.29
C PRO A 7 -1.83 5.40 -22.20
N GLU A 8 -1.68 5.41 -23.53
CA GLU A 8 -2.78 5.17 -24.48
C GLU A 8 -3.38 3.78 -24.36
N ILE A 9 -2.60 2.77 -23.95
CA ILE A 9 -3.12 1.41 -23.74
C ILE A 9 -4.22 1.37 -22.67
N LEU A 10 -4.19 2.28 -21.69
CA LEU A 10 -5.24 2.36 -20.66
C LEU A 10 -6.57 2.81 -21.27
N ASP A 11 -6.51 3.65 -22.29
CA ASP A 11 -7.69 4.15 -22.99
C ASP A 11 -8.33 3.04 -23.81
N ILE A 12 -7.50 2.28 -24.54
CA ILE A 12 -7.93 1.12 -25.33
C ILE A 12 -8.59 0.06 -24.43
N LEU A 13 -7.96 -0.27 -23.30
CA LEU A 13 -8.50 -1.25 -22.35
C LEU A 13 -9.82 -0.77 -21.72
N GLN A 14 -9.96 0.53 -21.47
CA GLN A 14 -11.18 1.10 -20.92
C GLN A 14 -12.32 1.07 -21.94
N ASP A 15 -12.04 1.36 -23.22
CA ASP A 15 -13.05 1.32 -24.28
C ASP A 15 -13.52 -0.11 -24.52
N ASP A 16 -12.59 -1.06 -24.57
CA ASP A 16 -12.90 -2.49 -24.65
C ASP A 16 -13.73 -2.96 -23.45
N ALA A 17 -13.37 -2.57 -22.22
CA ALA A 17 -14.16 -2.88 -21.03
C ALA A 17 -15.60 -2.33 -21.09
N LYS A 18 -15.77 -1.11 -21.61
CA LYS A 18 -17.08 -0.48 -21.77
C LYS A 18 -17.94 -1.23 -22.78
N ASP A 19 -17.42 -1.51 -23.96
CA ASP A 19 -18.16 -2.19 -25.03
C ASP A 19 -18.60 -3.60 -24.59
N ASN A 20 -17.72 -4.33 -23.90
CA ASN A 20 -18.04 -5.66 -23.40
C ASN A 20 -18.99 -5.67 -22.20
N ALA A 21 -18.99 -4.61 -21.39
CA ALA A 21 -19.99 -4.44 -20.33
C ALA A 21 -21.39 -4.14 -20.90
N GLU A 22 -21.47 -3.32 -21.96
CA GLU A 22 -22.74 -3.03 -22.67
C GLU A 22 -23.31 -4.28 -23.36
N ASP A 23 -22.44 -5.09 -23.96
CA ASP A 23 -22.80 -6.36 -24.59
C ASP A 23 -23.07 -7.51 -23.60
N GLY A 24 -22.83 -7.31 -22.30
CA GLY A 24 -22.99 -8.33 -21.26
C GLY A 24 -22.02 -9.51 -21.38
N LYS A 25 -20.86 -9.32 -22.00
CA LYS A 25 -19.86 -10.38 -22.26
C LYS A 25 -18.99 -10.68 -21.05
N TYR A 26 -18.46 -9.66 -20.40
CA TYR A 26 -17.67 -9.80 -19.17
C TYR A 26 -17.63 -8.51 -18.35
N ILE A 27 -17.19 -8.65 -17.11
CA ILE A 27 -16.85 -7.56 -16.20
C ILE A 27 -15.33 -7.40 -16.18
N ALA A 28 -14.84 -6.19 -16.45
CA ALA A 28 -13.43 -5.85 -16.33
C ALA A 28 -13.15 -5.24 -14.95
N VAL A 29 -12.05 -5.64 -14.32
CA VAL A 29 -11.59 -5.08 -13.04
C VAL A 29 -10.19 -4.52 -13.20
N PHE A 30 -10.04 -3.21 -12.96
CA PHE A 30 -8.75 -2.53 -13.01
C PHE A 30 -8.18 -2.38 -11.60
N VAL A 31 -7.04 -3.02 -11.33
CA VAL A 31 -6.34 -2.91 -10.05
C VAL A 31 -5.10 -2.04 -10.23
N CYS A 32 -4.98 -0.97 -9.43
CA CYS A 32 -3.84 -0.07 -9.47
C CYS A 32 -3.35 0.30 -8.07
N SER A 33 -2.04 0.50 -7.92
CA SER A 33 -1.41 0.92 -6.67
C SER A 33 -1.03 2.40 -6.66
N GLU A 34 -1.40 3.15 -7.70
CA GLU A 34 -1.10 4.57 -7.87
C GLU A 34 -2.37 5.29 -8.35
N GLY A 35 -2.68 6.45 -7.78
CA GLY A 35 -3.83 7.26 -8.20
C GLY A 35 -3.74 7.82 -9.63
N ASN A 36 -2.65 7.59 -10.36
CA ASN A 36 -2.46 8.08 -11.73
C ASN A 36 -3.38 7.40 -12.76
N VAL A 37 -3.67 6.11 -12.58
CA VAL A 37 -4.54 5.35 -13.49
C VAL A 37 -5.99 5.84 -13.43
N PRO A 38 -6.65 5.89 -12.24
CA PRO A 38 -8.01 6.42 -12.17
C PRO A 38 -8.10 7.88 -12.61
N ARG A 39 -7.11 8.72 -12.27
CA ARG A 39 -7.06 10.12 -12.74
C ARG A 39 -7.04 10.25 -14.27
N ARG A 40 -6.40 9.32 -14.99
CA ARG A 40 -6.39 9.31 -16.45
C ARG A 40 -7.72 8.82 -17.03
N MET A 41 -8.30 7.79 -16.43
CA MET A 41 -9.50 7.13 -16.97
C MET A 41 -10.79 7.92 -16.68
N HIS A 42 -10.83 8.67 -15.58
CA HIS A 42 -12.01 9.41 -15.11
C HIS A 42 -12.61 10.42 -16.12
N PRO A 43 -11.83 11.22 -16.87
CA PRO A 43 -12.39 12.21 -17.80
C PRO A 43 -13.00 11.60 -19.07
N ARG A 44 -12.84 10.29 -19.31
CA ARG A 44 -13.27 9.65 -20.55
C ARG A 44 -14.74 9.23 -20.48
N SER A 45 -15.43 9.26 -21.61
CA SER A 45 -16.85 8.87 -21.69
C SER A 45 -17.10 7.43 -21.25
N SER A 46 -16.13 6.53 -21.48
CA SER A 46 -16.15 5.13 -21.05
C SER A 46 -16.23 4.97 -19.52
N TRP A 47 -15.85 5.99 -18.74
CA TRP A 47 -15.99 6.00 -17.29
C TRP A 47 -17.46 6.00 -16.83
N SER A 48 -18.41 6.45 -17.67
CA SER A 48 -19.84 6.42 -17.33
C SER A 48 -20.40 5.01 -17.10
N ARG A 49 -19.69 3.96 -17.53
CA ARG A 49 -20.01 2.55 -17.28
C ARG A 49 -19.17 1.92 -16.16
N ALA A 50 -18.25 2.68 -15.57
CA ALA A 50 -17.46 2.23 -14.44
C ALA A 50 -18.22 2.48 -13.14
N GLU A 51 -18.03 1.57 -12.19
CA GLU A 51 -18.42 1.80 -10.80
C GLU A 51 -17.41 2.71 -10.09
N GLU A 52 -17.83 3.31 -8.98
CA GLU A 52 -16.95 4.12 -8.14
C GLU A 52 -15.71 3.30 -7.70
N PRO A 53 -14.49 3.87 -7.81
CA PRO A 53 -13.29 3.17 -7.38
C PRO A 53 -13.33 2.81 -5.91
N ILE A 54 -13.07 1.54 -5.60
CA ILE A 54 -12.91 1.09 -4.23
C ILE A 54 -11.44 1.20 -3.85
N GLU A 55 -11.14 2.03 -2.86
CA GLU A 55 -9.83 2.08 -2.25
C GLU A 55 -9.68 0.94 -1.23
N ILE A 56 -8.65 0.11 -1.44
CA ILE A 56 -8.26 -0.92 -0.47
C ILE A 56 -7.06 -0.35 0.28
N GLY A 57 -7.35 0.25 1.43
CA GLY A 57 -6.35 0.81 2.35
C GLY A 57 -5.64 -0.26 3.20
N ASP A 58 -4.88 0.22 4.17
CA ASP A 58 -4.30 -0.62 5.20
C ASP A 58 -5.43 -1.13 6.15
N LEU A 59 -5.22 -2.31 6.73
CA LEU A 59 -6.18 -2.90 7.67
C LEU A 59 -6.28 -2.04 8.94
N SER A 60 -7.49 -1.97 9.52
CA SER A 60 -7.64 -1.41 10.86
C SER A 60 -6.85 -2.21 11.91
N ARG A 61 -6.67 -1.64 13.10
CA ARG A 61 -6.03 -2.36 14.22
C ARG A 61 -6.76 -3.67 14.52
N GLU A 62 -8.09 -3.65 14.57
CA GLU A 62 -8.89 -4.84 14.85
C GLU A 62 -8.70 -5.93 13.79
N GLU A 63 -8.79 -5.57 12.51
CA GLU A 63 -8.58 -6.50 11.39
C GLU A 63 -7.18 -7.08 11.38
N SER A 64 -6.17 -6.24 11.67
CA SER A 64 -4.77 -6.65 11.74
C SER A 64 -4.51 -7.63 12.87
N LEU A 65 -5.02 -7.36 14.07
CA LEU A 65 -4.91 -8.26 15.22
C LEU A 65 -5.65 -9.57 14.95
N ASN A 66 -6.86 -9.52 14.40
CA ASN A 66 -7.62 -10.70 14.02
C ASN A 66 -6.85 -11.54 12.97
N TYR A 67 -6.25 -10.90 11.97
CA TYR A 67 -5.39 -11.55 10.99
C TYR A 67 -4.21 -12.28 11.67
N LEU A 68 -3.45 -11.60 12.54
CA LEU A 68 -2.29 -12.18 13.23
C LEU A 68 -2.70 -13.32 14.20
N ILE A 69 -3.82 -13.20 14.90
CA ILE A 69 -4.34 -14.24 15.79
C ILE A 69 -4.76 -15.47 14.98
N LYS A 70 -5.45 -15.28 13.85
CA LYS A 70 -5.79 -16.37 12.91
C LYS A 70 -4.56 -17.06 12.33
N ARG A 71 -3.41 -16.37 12.29
CA ARG A 71 -2.10 -16.95 11.92
C ARG A 71 -1.45 -17.77 13.05
N GLY A 72 -2.08 -17.86 14.23
CA GLY A 72 -1.58 -18.61 15.39
C GLY A 72 -0.70 -17.81 16.35
N ILE A 73 -0.66 -16.48 16.20
CA ILE A 73 0.16 -15.60 17.05
C ILE A 73 -0.66 -15.16 18.27
N LYS A 74 -0.06 -15.21 19.46
CA LYS A 74 -0.73 -14.78 20.70
C LYS A 74 -0.99 -13.28 20.68
N ILE A 75 -2.10 -12.83 21.27
CA ILE A 75 -2.53 -11.42 21.26
C ILE A 75 -1.41 -10.46 21.67
N GLY A 76 -0.70 -10.70 22.78
CA GLY A 76 0.35 -9.79 23.25
C GLY A 76 1.56 -9.70 22.30
N THR A 77 1.81 -10.72 21.48
CA THR A 77 2.80 -10.64 20.41
C THR A 77 2.22 -9.99 19.17
N ALA A 78 0.97 -10.27 18.83
CA ALA A 78 0.28 -9.67 17.71
C ALA A 78 0.20 -8.14 17.84
N GLU A 79 -0.03 -7.61 19.04
CA GLU A 79 -0.01 -6.18 19.31
C GLU A 79 1.36 -5.55 19.01
N LYS A 80 2.44 -6.15 19.50
CA LYS A 80 3.81 -5.67 19.20
C LYS A 80 4.12 -5.68 17.71
N LEU A 81 3.72 -6.75 17.02
CA LEU A 81 3.90 -6.88 15.57
C LEU A 81 3.11 -5.82 14.80
N PHE A 82 1.85 -5.55 15.20
CA PHE A 82 1.06 -4.47 14.62
C PHE A 82 1.68 -3.10 14.89
N ASP A 83 2.09 -2.81 16.11
CA ASP A 83 2.70 -1.51 16.47
C ASP A 83 4.01 -1.25 15.70
N LEU A 84 4.70 -2.31 15.24
CA LEU A 84 5.92 -2.21 14.45
C LEU A 84 5.68 -1.83 12.98
N VAL A 85 4.63 -2.34 12.33
CA VAL A 85 4.42 -2.21 10.86
C VAL A 85 3.08 -1.63 10.44
N GLY A 86 2.17 -1.40 11.38
CA GLY A 86 0.81 -0.94 11.13
C GLY A 86 -0.06 -1.97 10.42
N GLY A 87 -1.08 -1.48 9.70
CA GLY A 87 -2.13 -2.29 9.08
C GLY A 87 -1.80 -2.87 7.71
N ARG A 88 -0.61 -2.60 7.17
CA ARG A 88 -0.28 -3.00 5.80
C ARG A 88 -0.16 -4.52 5.69
N ILE A 89 -1.10 -5.15 4.98
CA ILE A 89 -1.21 -6.62 4.93
C ILE A 89 0.06 -7.33 4.46
N VAL A 90 0.80 -6.74 3.52
CA VAL A 90 2.07 -7.32 3.04
C VAL A 90 3.16 -7.29 4.10
N ASP A 91 3.20 -6.24 4.92
CA ASP A 91 4.18 -6.08 6.00
C ASP A 91 3.79 -6.95 7.20
N LEU A 92 2.52 -6.97 7.58
CA LEU A 92 1.95 -7.89 8.57
C LEU A 92 2.25 -9.36 8.23
N LYS A 93 2.05 -9.74 6.96
CA LYS A 93 2.39 -11.09 6.48
C LYS A 93 3.89 -11.36 6.63
N LEU A 94 4.74 -10.43 6.22
CA LEU A 94 6.19 -10.61 6.28
C LEU A 94 6.67 -10.85 7.71
N ILE A 95 6.24 -10.02 8.66
CA ILE A 95 6.68 -10.16 10.06
C ILE A 95 6.07 -11.39 10.72
N ALA A 96 4.83 -11.75 10.41
CA ALA A 96 4.19 -12.97 10.90
C ALA A 96 4.93 -14.21 10.40
N ASP A 97 5.28 -14.25 9.11
CA ASP A 97 6.06 -15.34 8.51
C ASP A 97 7.44 -15.49 9.17
N ARG A 98 8.11 -14.37 9.50
CA ARG A 98 9.41 -14.39 10.20
C ARG A 98 9.28 -14.88 11.63
N TYR A 99 8.32 -14.35 12.39
CA TYR A 99 8.07 -14.75 13.76
C TYR A 99 7.71 -16.24 13.87
N LEU A 100 6.82 -16.74 13.01
CA LEU A 100 6.41 -18.15 12.99
C LEU A 100 7.53 -19.12 12.58
N LYS A 101 8.61 -18.63 11.94
CA LYS A 101 9.83 -19.40 11.68
C LYS A 101 10.77 -19.45 12.90
N GLY A 102 10.38 -18.87 14.03
CA GLY A 102 11.17 -18.85 15.26
C GLY A 102 12.20 -17.72 15.31
N ILE A 103 12.11 -16.72 14.42
CA ILE A 103 12.97 -15.54 14.50
C ILE A 103 12.51 -14.69 15.70
N PRO A 104 13.43 -14.32 16.62
CA PRO A 104 13.12 -13.42 17.73
C PRO A 104 12.51 -12.11 17.26
N ILE A 105 11.58 -11.55 18.04
CA ILE A 105 10.90 -10.31 17.65
C ILE A 105 11.87 -9.14 17.53
N GLU A 106 12.90 -9.12 18.38
CA GLU A 106 13.97 -8.12 18.39
C GLU A 106 14.76 -8.14 17.07
N ASP A 107 15.01 -9.33 16.51
CA ASP A 107 15.68 -9.49 15.21
C ASP A 107 14.77 -9.05 14.05
N VAL A 108 13.46 -9.29 14.17
CA VAL A 108 12.47 -8.79 13.20
C VAL A 108 12.44 -7.27 13.22
N GLU A 109 12.37 -6.65 14.40
CA GLU A 109 12.42 -5.20 14.61
C GLU A 109 13.68 -4.60 13.99
N PHE A 110 14.85 -5.16 14.30
CA PHE A 110 16.13 -4.71 13.76
C PHE A 110 16.15 -4.73 12.23
N THR A 111 15.61 -5.80 11.63
CA THR A 111 15.55 -5.94 10.18
C THR A 111 14.65 -4.87 9.55
N ILE A 112 13.47 -4.64 10.11
CA ILE A 112 12.54 -3.62 9.62
C ILE A 112 13.15 -2.22 9.74
N LEU A 113 13.74 -1.89 10.88
CA LEU A 113 14.40 -0.59 11.09
C LEU A 113 15.55 -0.38 10.10
N THR A 114 16.36 -1.40 9.83
CA THR A 114 17.43 -1.34 8.83
C THR A 114 16.89 -1.08 7.42
N GLU A 115 15.78 -1.73 7.05
CA GLU A 115 15.13 -1.51 5.76
C GLU A 115 14.57 -0.07 5.63
N VAL A 116 13.95 0.45 6.70
CA VAL A 116 13.44 1.82 6.76
C VAL A 116 14.58 2.84 6.69
N GLU A 117 15.63 2.65 7.47
CA GLU A 117 16.81 3.53 7.45
C GLU A 117 17.44 3.56 6.05
N ASN A 118 17.55 2.40 5.39
CA ASN A 118 18.08 2.33 4.03
C ASN A 118 17.20 3.08 3.02
N LYS A 119 15.87 2.99 3.14
CA LYS A 119 14.93 3.78 2.30
C LYS A 119 15.14 5.29 2.54
N PHE A 120 15.26 5.72 3.79
CA PHE A 120 15.54 7.11 4.15
C PHE A 120 16.88 7.57 3.59
N ARG A 121 17.91 6.72 3.65
CA ARG A 121 19.23 7.00 3.08
C ARG A 121 19.18 7.21 1.57
N ILE A 122 18.54 6.30 0.84
CA ILE A 122 18.39 6.38 -0.64
C ILE A 122 17.61 7.63 -1.02
N ALA A 123 16.57 7.96 -0.28
CA ALA A 123 15.77 9.17 -0.46
C ALA A 123 16.49 10.46 0.02
N LYS A 124 17.71 10.36 0.57
CA LYS A 124 18.49 11.47 1.13
C LYS A 124 17.73 12.24 2.24
N LEU A 125 16.96 11.49 3.03
CA LEU A 125 16.17 11.94 4.17
C LEU A 125 16.89 11.78 5.52
N LEU A 126 18.06 11.13 5.54
CA LEU A 126 18.91 11.08 6.74
C LEU A 126 19.64 12.41 6.95
N LYS A 127 20.17 12.62 8.17
CA LYS A 127 20.98 13.79 8.53
C LYS A 127 22.10 14.00 7.50
N ASN A 128 22.29 15.26 7.07
CA ASN A 128 23.19 15.67 5.98
C ASN A 128 22.72 15.33 4.55
N GLY A 129 21.57 14.68 4.39
CA GLY A 129 20.95 14.45 3.09
C GLY A 129 20.29 15.71 2.53
N LYS A 130 20.29 15.86 1.20
CA LYS A 130 19.70 17.01 0.48
C LYS A 130 18.23 17.27 0.87
N HIS A 131 17.49 16.23 1.24
CA HIS A 131 16.07 16.32 1.53
C HIS A 131 15.76 16.25 3.04
N TYR A 132 16.77 16.25 3.91
CA TYR A 132 16.59 16.08 5.36
C TYR A 132 15.60 17.09 5.96
N GLU A 133 15.83 18.39 5.79
CA GLU A 133 14.98 19.42 6.43
C GLU A 133 13.55 19.45 5.86
N VAL A 134 13.41 19.34 4.53
CA VAL A 134 12.09 19.33 3.89
C VAL A 134 11.33 18.06 4.25
N GLY A 135 12.00 16.91 4.18
CA GLY A 135 11.42 15.62 4.52
C GLY A 135 10.98 15.56 5.98
N LYS A 136 11.80 16.05 6.91
CA LYS A 136 11.43 16.16 8.32
C LYS A 136 10.14 16.96 8.50
N ARG A 137 10.02 18.13 7.87
CA ARG A 137 8.80 18.95 7.94
C ARG A 137 7.57 18.24 7.39
N ILE A 138 7.71 17.56 6.26
CA ILE A 138 6.61 16.79 5.65
C ILE A 138 6.18 15.65 6.56
N ILE A 139 7.12 14.85 7.07
CA ILE A 139 6.81 13.72 7.96
C ILE A 139 6.11 14.24 9.22
N SER A 140 6.62 15.32 9.85
CA SER A 140 5.96 15.90 11.02
C SER A 140 4.54 16.37 10.70
N ALA A 141 4.33 17.04 9.56
CA ALA A 141 3.00 17.48 9.17
C ALA A 141 2.03 16.30 8.95
N LEU A 142 2.50 15.20 8.35
CA LEU A 142 1.70 13.99 8.16
C LEU A 142 1.37 13.28 9.48
N GLN A 143 2.30 13.29 10.44
CA GLN A 143 2.06 12.77 11.79
C GLN A 143 1.02 13.61 12.53
N ASP A 144 1.15 14.94 12.46
CA ASP A 144 0.23 15.87 13.12
C ASP A 144 -1.20 15.79 12.52
N SER A 145 -1.32 15.46 11.23
CA SER A 145 -2.61 15.25 10.57
C SER A 145 -3.19 13.86 10.75
N GLY A 146 -2.45 12.92 11.36
CA GLY A 146 -2.85 11.51 11.49
C GLY A 146 -2.89 10.76 10.16
N GLU A 147 -2.20 11.25 9.13
CA GLU A 147 -2.03 10.53 7.86
C GLU A 147 -0.97 9.41 7.98
N ILE A 148 -0.05 9.54 8.95
CA ILE A 148 0.92 8.51 9.34
C ILE A 148 1.10 8.45 10.87
#